data_AF-A0A8S3XWQ9-F1
#
_entry.id   AF-A0A8S3XWQ9-F1
#
_cell.length_a   1.000
_cell.length_b   1.000
_cell.length_c   1.000
_cell.angle_alpha   90.00
_cell.angle_beta   90.00
_cell.angle_gamma   90.00
#
_symmetry.space_group_name_H-M   'P 1'
#
loop_
_entity.id
_entity.type
_entity.pdbx_description
1 polymer ?
#
loop_
_entity_poly.entity_id
_entity_poly.type
_entity_poly.pdbx_seq_one_letter_code
_entity_poly.pdbx_strand_id
1 'polypeptide(L)'
;MDLPVVVDSNEDEIVSHEIEQIRSILEEAILETRSTPLENRPRLPRIPLSKRNRAVVRALNAMLVTYLEASRDLCETDSILFGAAVAVAVLLAPNFPWLNALLHKVVPSQPGEKESRTVSQRQGPLSVD
;
A
#
# COMPACT_ATOMS: atom_id res chain seq x y z
N MET A 1 44.69 3.86 36.13
CA MET A 1 44.99 4.80 35.03
C MET A 1 44.14 4.33 33.88
N ASP A 2 42.92 4.85 33.79
CA ASP A 2 42.01 4.51 32.69
C ASP A 2 42.32 5.41 31.50
N LEU A 3 42.61 4.79 30.36
CA LEU A 3 42.79 5.50 29.10
C LEU A 3 41.42 6.03 28.64
N PRO A 4 41.34 7.28 28.15
CA PRO A 4 40.10 7.79 27.59
C PRO A 4 39.77 7.03 26.30
N VAL A 5 38.56 6.46 26.24
CA VAL A 5 37.97 5.92 25.02
C VAL A 5 37.76 7.09 24.07
N VAL A 6 38.58 7.16 23.02
CA VAL A 6 38.33 8.05 21.87
C VAL A 6 37.17 7.41 21.13
N VAL A 7 35.95 7.85 21.44
CA VAL A 7 34.76 7.52 20.65
C VAL A 7 34.96 8.21 19.31
N ASP A 8 34.99 7.40 18.25
CA ASP A 8 35.35 7.80 16.88
C ASP A 8 34.34 8.83 16.35
N SER A 9 34.70 10.11 16.48
CA SER A 9 33.85 11.24 16.06
C SER A 9 33.59 11.27 14.54
N ASN A 10 34.28 10.42 13.77
CA ASN A 10 34.10 10.33 12.32
C ASN A 10 32.85 9.53 11.95
N GLU A 11 32.44 8.53 12.73
CA GLU A 11 31.24 7.72 12.41
C GLU A 11 29.96 8.55 12.54
N ASP A 12 29.86 9.37 13.59
CA ASP A 12 28.72 10.27 13.81
C ASP A 12 28.63 11.36 12.72
N GLU A 13 29.76 11.88 12.24
CA GLU A 13 29.80 12.85 11.13
C GLU A 13 29.43 12.23 9.78
N ILE A 14 29.89 10.99 9.51
CA ILE A 14 29.53 10.25 8.29
C ILE A 14 28.04 9.93 8.27
N VAL A 15 27.50 9.40 9.38
CA VAL A 15 26.06 9.12 9.51
C VAL A 15 25.23 10.41 9.39
N SER A 16 25.71 11.52 9.96
CA SER A 16 25.03 12.82 9.81
C SER A 16 25.02 13.33 8.36
N HIS A 17 26.09 13.13 7.61
CA HIS A 17 26.16 13.55 6.20
C HIS A 17 25.24 12.69 5.32
N GLU A 18 25.22 11.38 5.54
CA GLU A 18 24.33 10.45 4.83
C GLU A 18 22.86 10.75 5.11
N ILE A 19 22.49 11.06 6.37
CA ILE A 19 21.14 11.47 6.73
C ILE A 19 20.73 12.76 5.99
N GLU A 20 21.62 13.74 5.89
CA GLU A 20 21.33 14.98 5.17
C GLU A 20 21.15 14.74 3.68
N GLN A 21 22.00 13.91 3.07
CA GLN A 21 21.86 13.51 1.67
C GLN A 21 20.52 12.80 1.42
N ILE A 22 20.16 11.83 2.27
CA ILE A 22 18.88 11.11 2.16
C ILE A 22 17.71 12.08 2.28
N ARG A 23 17.77 13.03 3.23
CA ARG A 23 16.73 14.05 3.38
C ARG A 23 16.61 14.91 2.13
N SER A 24 17.72 15.43 1.61
CA SER A 24 17.74 16.27 0.41
C SER A 24 17.12 15.55 -0.79
N ILE A 25 17.54 14.32 -1.06
CA ILE A 25 17.03 13.50 -2.17
C ILE A 25 15.53 13.24 -2.01
N LEU A 26 15.09 12.92 -0.79
CA LEU A 26 13.68 12.68 -0.51
C LEU A 26 12.84 13.94 -0.71
N GLU A 27 13.30 15.09 -0.22
CA GLU A 27 12.62 16.38 -0.37
C GLU A 27 12.53 16.80 -1.84
N GLU A 28 13.60 16.62 -2.61
CA GLU A 28 13.63 16.88 -4.05
C GLU A 28 12.62 15.99 -4.79
N ALA A 29 12.62 14.67 -4.53
CA ALA A 29 11.70 13.73 -5.16
C ALA A 29 10.22 14.05 -4.83
N ILE A 30 9.94 14.43 -3.56
CA ILE A 30 8.60 14.86 -3.14
C ILE A 30 8.20 16.15 -3.85
N LEU A 31 9.11 17.12 -3.95
CA LEU A 31 8.86 18.42 -4.56
C LEU A 31 8.59 18.26 -6.07
N GLU A 32 9.41 17.47 -6.77
CA GLU A 32 9.23 17.11 -8.17
C GLU A 32 7.86 16.44 -8.39
N THR A 33 7.52 15.46 -7.56
CA THR A 33 6.23 14.77 -7.65
C THR A 33 5.05 15.73 -7.44
N ARG A 34 5.18 16.71 -6.52
CA ARG A 34 4.14 17.69 -6.21
C ARG A 34 4.04 18.83 -7.22
N SER A 35 5.14 19.19 -7.88
CA SER A 35 5.18 20.21 -8.93
C SER A 35 4.74 19.66 -10.29
N THR A 36 4.92 18.35 -10.52
CA THR A 36 4.46 17.67 -11.74
C THR A 36 2.94 17.82 -11.90
N PRO A 37 2.45 18.27 -13.09
CA PRO A 37 1.03 18.33 -13.41
C PRO A 37 0.34 16.98 -13.16
N LEU A 38 -0.92 17.03 -12.72
CA LEU A 38 -1.64 15.84 -12.27
C LEU A 38 -1.77 14.76 -13.37
N GLU A 39 -1.83 15.14 -14.65
CA GLU A 39 -1.82 14.20 -15.79
C GLU A 39 -0.51 13.42 -15.98
N ASN A 40 0.62 13.96 -15.50
CA ASN A 40 1.96 13.41 -15.74
C ASN A 40 2.51 12.64 -14.54
N ARG A 41 1.80 12.62 -13.41
CA ARG A 41 2.21 11.83 -12.24
C ARG A 41 2.07 10.33 -12.52
N PRO A 42 2.92 9.49 -11.91
CA PRO A 42 2.73 8.04 -11.89
C PRO A 42 1.28 7.73 -11.52
N ARG A 43 0.62 6.89 -12.33
CA ARG A 43 -0.84 6.69 -12.33
C ARG A 43 -1.31 5.89 -11.12
N LEU A 44 -1.14 6.43 -9.92
CA LEU A 44 -1.92 6.01 -8.78
C LEU A 44 -3.38 6.44 -9.01
N PRO A 45 -4.35 5.61 -8.60
CA PRO A 45 -5.76 5.96 -8.76
C PRO A 45 -6.05 7.34 -8.17
N ARG A 46 -6.79 8.16 -8.92
CA ARG A 46 -7.19 9.49 -8.47
C ARG A 46 -8.14 9.33 -7.30
N ILE A 47 -7.66 9.70 -6.11
CA ILE A 47 -8.45 9.67 -4.88
C ILE A 47 -9.00 11.09 -4.65
N PRO A 48 -10.33 11.28 -4.64
CA PRO A 48 -10.91 12.57 -4.34
C PRO A 48 -10.46 13.07 -2.97
N LEU A 49 -10.14 14.36 -2.83
CA LEU A 49 -9.72 14.97 -1.56
C LEU A 49 -10.91 15.27 -0.63
N SER A 50 -11.68 14.23 -0.29
CA SER A 50 -12.78 14.33 0.67
C SER A 50 -12.27 14.29 2.12
N LYS A 51 -13.06 14.78 3.08
CA LYS A 51 -12.75 14.64 4.53
C LYS A 51 -12.52 13.17 4.93
N ARG A 52 -13.33 12.26 4.37
CA ARG A 52 -13.21 10.81 4.58
C ARG A 52 -11.88 10.29 4.07
N ASN A 53 -11.51 10.61 2.83
CA ASN A 53 -10.30 10.09 2.20
C ASN A 53 -9.05 10.59 2.91
N ARG A 54 -9.05 11.86 3.36
CA ARG A 54 -7.99 12.40 4.23
C ARG A 54 -7.89 11.67 5.56
N ALA A 55 -9.00 11.31 6.18
CA ALA A 55 -8.99 10.55 7.43
C ALA A 55 -8.41 9.14 7.24
N VAL A 56 -8.74 8.46 6.14
CA VAL A 56 -8.19 7.14 5.80
C VAL A 56 -6.69 7.21 5.58
N VAL A 57 -6.19 8.17 4.79
CA VAL A 57 -4.75 8.34 4.56
C VAL A 57 -4.00 8.66 5.86
N ARG A 58 -4.58 9.49 6.75
CA ARG A 58 -3.99 9.76 8.06
C ARG A 58 -3.91 8.52 8.95
N ALA A 59 -4.96 7.71 8.98
CA ALA A 59 -4.97 6.47 9.75
C ALA A 59 -3.92 5.50 9.22
N LEU A 60 -3.80 5.37 7.90
CA LEU A 60 -2.80 4.52 7.26
C LEU A 60 -1.37 5.00 7.56
N ASN A 61 -1.11 6.31 7.45
CA ASN A 61 0.20 6.88 7.80
C ASN A 61 0.58 6.62 9.26
N ALA A 62 -0.39 6.69 10.19
CA ALA A 62 -0.14 6.41 11.60
C ALA A 62 0.24 4.93 11.85
N MET A 63 -0.38 3.99 11.13
CA MET A 63 -0.05 2.57 11.23
C MET A 63 1.28 2.24 10.54
N LEU A 64 1.59 2.92 9.42
CA LEU A 64 2.77 2.66 8.60
C LEU A 64 4.09 2.82 9.36
N VAL A 65 4.15 3.78 10.29
CA VAL A 65 5.34 4.04 11.12
C VAL A 65 5.79 2.78 11.83
N THR A 66 4.87 2.06 12.49
CA THR A 66 5.19 0.84 13.24
C THR A 66 5.73 -0.28 12.35
N TYR A 67 5.25 -0.40 11.11
CA TYR A 67 5.77 -1.39 10.16
C TYR A 67 7.16 -1.01 9.65
N LEU A 68 7.40 0.27 9.36
CA LEU A 68 8.70 0.76 8.91
C LEU A 68 9.77 0.66 10.01
N GLU A 69 9.41 0.94 11.27
CA GLU A 69 10.30 0.77 12.42
C GLU A 69 10.73 -0.69 12.64
N ALA A 70 9.87 -1.64 12.28
CA ALA A 70 10.13 -3.07 12.39
C ALA A 70 10.85 -3.66 11.17
N SER A 71 11.05 -2.87 10.11
CA SER A 71 11.67 -3.30 8.85
C SER A 71 13.15 -3.64 9.06
N ARG A 72 13.58 -4.77 8.50
CA ARG A 72 14.93 -5.31 8.70
C ARG A 72 15.89 -4.97 7.56
N ASP A 73 15.36 -4.72 6.36
CA ASP A 73 16.16 -4.46 5.17
C ASP A 73 15.43 -3.59 4.13
N LEU A 74 16.13 -3.29 3.04
CA LEU A 74 15.62 -2.47 1.94
C LEU A 74 14.43 -3.14 1.23
N CYS A 75 14.44 -4.46 1.08
CA CYS A 75 13.40 -5.21 0.37
C CYS A 75 12.09 -5.24 1.16
N GLU A 76 12.19 -5.41 2.48
CA GLU A 76 11.06 -5.33 3.39
C GLU A 76 10.48 -3.92 3.42
N THR A 77 11.35 -2.90 3.47
CA THR A 77 10.94 -1.49 3.40
C THR A 77 10.17 -1.17 2.11
N ASP A 78 10.70 -1.59 0.95
CA ASP A 78 10.04 -1.41 -0.34
C ASP A 78 8.68 -2.13 -0.40
N SER A 79 8.63 -3.37 0.11
CA SER A 79 7.39 -4.16 0.18
C SER A 79 6.33 -3.50 1.06
N ILE A 80 6.72 -2.92 2.21
CA ILE A 80 5.82 -2.19 3.12
C ILE A 80 5.26 -0.95 2.44
N LEU A 81 6.11 -0.14 1.80
CA LEU A 81 5.69 1.07 1.09
C LEU A 81 4.76 0.75 -0.10
N PHE A 82 5.06 -0.31 -0.84
CA PHE A 82 4.20 -0.80 -1.91
C PHE A 82 2.83 -1.27 -1.37
N GLY A 83 2.83 -2.07 -0.30
CA GLY A 83 1.60 -2.53 0.36
C GLY A 83 0.73 -1.38 0.87
N ALA A 84 1.35 -0.34 1.44
CA ALA A 84 0.69 0.89 1.85
C ALA A 84 0.00 1.60 0.67
N ALA A 85 0.70 1.74 -0.46
CA ALA A 85 0.13 2.32 -1.68
C ALA A 85 -1.05 1.50 -2.23
N VAL A 86 -0.95 0.17 -2.20
CA VAL A 86 -2.03 -0.74 -2.59
C VAL A 86 -3.25 -0.58 -1.66
N ALA A 87 -3.06 -0.55 -0.34
CA ALA A 87 -4.16 -0.39 0.61
C ALA A 87 -4.94 0.93 0.40
N VAL A 88 -4.22 2.02 0.11
CA VAL A 88 -4.82 3.30 -0.28
C VAL A 88 -5.64 3.16 -1.56
N ALA A 89 -5.10 2.50 -2.59
CA ALA A 89 -5.79 2.26 -3.85
C ALA A 89 -7.06 1.40 -3.68
N VAL A 90 -7.00 0.33 -2.87
CA VAL A 90 -8.15 -0.54 -2.59
C VAL A 90 -9.29 0.21 -1.93
N LEU A 91 -8.99 0.96 -0.87
CA LEU A 91 -10.01 1.63 -0.08
C LEU A 91 -10.66 2.80 -0.80
N LEU A 92 -9.88 3.52 -1.63
CA LEU A 92 -10.27 4.82 -2.14
C LEU A 92 -10.51 4.85 -3.65
N ALA A 93 -10.15 3.77 -4.37
CA ALA A 93 -10.40 3.60 -5.80
C ALA A 93 -10.71 2.15 -6.20
N PRO A 94 -11.80 1.55 -5.68
CA PRO A 94 -12.14 0.13 -5.87
C PRO A 94 -12.43 -0.27 -7.33
N ASN A 95 -12.73 0.69 -8.20
CA ASN A 95 -13.08 0.43 -9.61
C ASN A 95 -11.85 0.44 -10.56
N PHE A 96 -10.62 0.39 -10.04
CA PHE A 96 -9.44 0.48 -10.88
C PHE A 96 -9.09 -0.89 -11.51
N PRO A 97 -8.93 -1.00 -12.86
CA PRO A 97 -8.83 -2.29 -13.55
C PRO A 97 -7.70 -3.22 -13.10
N TRP A 98 -6.52 -2.68 -12.74
CA TRP A 98 -5.39 -3.50 -12.28
C TRP A 98 -5.58 -4.02 -10.85
N LEU A 99 -6.40 -3.35 -10.04
CA LEU A 99 -6.64 -3.70 -8.65
C LEU A 99 -7.47 -4.99 -8.54
N ASN A 100 -8.46 -5.19 -9.40
CA ASN A 100 -9.20 -6.46 -9.49
C ASN A 100 -8.25 -7.62 -9.84
N ALA A 101 -7.33 -7.44 -10.78
CA ALA A 101 -6.34 -8.45 -11.14
C ALA A 101 -5.36 -8.76 -10.00
N LEU A 102 -5.03 -7.78 -9.17
CA LEU A 102 -4.19 -7.96 -7.98
C LEU A 102 -4.95 -8.67 -6.84
N LEU A 103 -6.20 -8.26 -6.57
CA LEU A 103 -7.05 -8.84 -5.53
C LEU A 103 -7.37 -10.32 -5.82
N HIS A 104 -7.61 -10.69 -7.08
CA HIS A 104 -7.79 -12.10 -7.47
C HIS A 104 -6.52 -12.96 -7.37
N LYS A 105 -5.33 -12.35 -7.27
CA LYS A 105 -4.07 -13.06 -7.04
C LYS A 105 -3.69 -13.15 -5.56
N VAL A 106 -4.12 -12.18 -4.75
CA VAL A 106 -3.73 -12.05 -3.33
C VAL A 106 -4.78 -12.65 -2.39
N VAL A 107 -6.05 -12.69 -2.77
CA VAL A 107 -7.11 -13.35 -2.00
C VAL A 107 -7.32 -14.76 -2.58
N PRO A 108 -6.84 -15.84 -1.94
CA PRO A 108 -7.30 -17.17 -2.31
C PRO A 108 -8.81 -17.21 -2.06
N SER A 109 -9.56 -17.52 -3.10
CA SER A 109 -11.00 -17.77 -3.04
C SER A 109 -11.28 -18.71 -1.86
N GLN A 110 -12.03 -18.23 -0.86
CA GLN A 110 -12.54 -19.09 0.20
C GLN A 110 -13.40 -20.18 -0.45
N PRO A 111 -13.07 -21.49 -0.30
CA PRO A 111 -13.91 -22.54 -0.82
C PRO A 111 -15.04 -22.76 0.20
N GLY A 112 -16.18 -22.11 0.00
CA GLY A 112 -17.12 -22.01 1.12
C GLY A 112 -18.59 -21.72 0.86
N GLU A 113 -19.12 -21.75 -0.36
CA GLU A 113 -20.57 -21.84 -0.54
C GLU A 113 -20.89 -22.91 -1.58
N LYS A 114 -21.28 -24.09 -1.06
CA LYS A 114 -21.95 -25.13 -1.81
C LYS A 114 -23.29 -24.58 -2.27
N GLU A 115 -23.39 -24.12 -3.52
CA GLU A 115 -24.67 -23.94 -4.17
C GLU A 115 -25.29 -25.33 -4.39
N SER A 116 -26.05 -25.80 -3.40
CA SER A 116 -26.93 -26.95 -3.49
C SER A 116 -27.98 -26.68 -4.57
N ARG A 117 -27.65 -27.00 -5.82
CA ARG A 117 -28.65 -27.17 -6.88
C ARG A 117 -29.36 -28.50 -6.68
N THR A 118 -30.34 -28.50 -5.78
CA THR A 118 -31.39 -29.50 -5.79
C THR A 118 -32.39 -29.09 -6.87
N VAL A 119 -32.28 -29.70 -8.04
CA VAL A 119 -33.29 -29.61 -9.11
C VAL A 119 -34.58 -30.23 -8.56
N SER A 120 -35.53 -29.39 -8.16
CA SER A 120 -36.90 -29.80 -7.89
C SER A 120 -37.76 -29.45 -9.10
N GLN A 121 -37.69 -30.29 -10.15
CA GLN A 121 -38.71 -30.31 -11.20
C GLN A 121 -39.95 -31.04 -10.66
N ARG A 122 -40.96 -30.25 -10.31
CA ARG A 122 -42.39 -30.61 -10.31
C ARG A 122 -43.12 -29.42 -10.90
N GLN A 123 -44.18 -29.49 -11.70
CA GLN A 123 -44.89 -30.50 -12.46
C GLN A 123 -45.93 -29.66 -13.23
N GLY A 124 -46.35 -30.07 -14.42
CA GLY A 124 -47.52 -29.49 -15.09
C GLY A 124 -47.97 -30.37 -16.25
N PRO A 125 -49.15 -31.00 -16.20
CA PRO A 125 -49.52 -32.06 -17.14
C PRO A 125 -50.58 -31.62 -18.17
N LEU A 126 -50.79 -32.54 -19.11
CA LEU A 126 -52.03 -32.92 -19.82
C LEU A 126 -52.10 -32.70 -21.34
N SER A 127 -52.47 -33.82 -21.96
CA SER A 127 -52.78 -34.18 -23.33
C SER A 127 -53.41 -33.12 -24.23
N VAL A 128 -53.14 -33.29 -25.52
CA VAL A 128 -54.07 -32.95 -26.59
C VAL A 128 -54.15 -34.18 -27.50
N ASP A 129 -55.30 -34.85 -27.49
CA ASP A 129 -55.84 -35.60 -28.63
C ASP A 129 -56.82 -34.66 -29.35
#